data_AF-A0A7Y6YAY5-F1
#
_entry.id   AF-A0A7Y6YAY5-F1
#
_cell.length_a   1.000
_cell.length_b   1.000
_cell.length_c   1.000
_cell.angle_alpha   90.00
_cell.angle_beta   90.00
_cell.angle_gamma   90.00
#
_symmetry.space_group_name_H-M   'P 1'
#
loop_
_entity.id
_entity.type
_entity.pdbx_description
1 polymer ?
#
loop_
_entity_poly.entity_id
_entity_poly.type
_entity_poly.pdbx_seq_one_letter_code
_entity_poly.pdbx_strand_id
1 'polypeptide(L)'
;DVEALVASATESHTAFAPFRKRIVEFRGHDFEAFLQANLGRNVSQVKITAVDGYQVSLNDIEGRGWMLVTHEDGQPLELRTHGPLRLIQTDIGRRDPKNMSLFDDWIWMIERIEAVD
;
A
#
# COMPACT_ATOMS: atom_id res chain seq x y z
N ASP A 1 -8.08 -11.27 8.53
CA ASP A 1 -8.21 -12.19 7.38
C ASP A 1 -8.13 -11.36 6.10
N VAL A 2 -7.41 -11.85 5.09
CA VAL A 2 -7.17 -11.14 3.82
C VAL A 2 -8.46 -11.07 2.98
N GLU A 3 -9.29 -12.11 2.97
CA GLU A 3 -10.54 -12.10 2.20
C GLU A 3 -11.49 -11.01 2.72
N ALA A 4 -11.65 -10.91 4.04
CA ALA A 4 -12.42 -9.83 4.66
C ALA A 4 -11.87 -8.43 4.33
N LEU A 5 -10.54 -8.29 4.27
CA LEU A 5 -9.88 -7.02 3.93
C LEU A 5 -10.09 -6.61 2.46
N VAL A 6 -10.06 -7.59 1.55
CA VAL A 6 -10.39 -7.38 0.13
C VAL A 6 -11.86 -6.97 0.01
N ALA A 7 -12.77 -7.69 0.67
CA ALA A 7 -14.21 -7.42 0.59
C ALA A 7 -14.63 -6.06 1.15
N SER A 8 -13.89 -5.51 2.13
CA SER A 8 -14.21 -4.24 2.78
C SER A 8 -13.61 -3.00 2.11
N ALA A 9 -12.80 -3.16 1.05
CA ALA A 9 -12.12 -2.05 0.39
C ALA A 9 -13.09 -1.16 -0.41
N THR A 10 -13.19 0.12 -0.04
CA THR A 10 -14.12 1.09 -0.65
C THR A 10 -13.42 2.29 -1.29
N GLU A 11 -12.20 2.62 -0.86
CA GLU A 11 -11.47 3.78 -1.36
C GLU A 11 -10.83 3.48 -2.71
N SER A 12 -10.96 4.41 -3.65
CA SER A 12 -10.40 4.27 -4.99
C SER A 12 -9.55 5.49 -5.37
N HIS A 13 -8.44 5.23 -6.06
CA HIS A 13 -7.50 6.25 -6.48
C HIS A 13 -6.93 5.93 -7.86
N THR A 14 -7.07 6.84 -8.81
CA THR A 14 -6.58 6.67 -10.18
C THR A 14 -5.28 7.45 -10.37
N ALA A 15 -4.18 6.73 -10.64
CA ALA A 15 -2.87 7.33 -10.84
C ALA A 15 -2.05 6.57 -11.88
N PHE A 16 -1.00 7.23 -12.39
CA PHE A 16 0.02 6.53 -13.17
C PHE A 16 0.81 5.61 -12.26
N ALA A 17 0.82 4.31 -12.57
CA ALA A 17 1.56 3.29 -11.86
C ALA A 17 2.93 3.06 -12.54
N PRO A 18 4.06 3.52 -11.96
CA PRO A 18 5.39 3.37 -12.56
C PRO A 18 5.73 1.94 -12.98
N PHE A 19 5.40 0.97 -12.14
CA PHE A 19 5.67 -0.45 -12.35
C PHE A 19 4.77 -1.11 -13.41
N ARG A 20 3.58 -0.55 -13.70
CA ARG A 20 2.76 -0.97 -14.85
C ARG A 20 3.02 -0.14 -16.10
N LYS A 21 3.61 1.05 -15.95
CA LYS A 21 3.81 2.05 -17.01
C LYS A 21 2.50 2.51 -17.67
N ARG A 22 1.43 2.58 -16.89
CA ARG A 22 0.11 3.05 -17.34
C ARG A 22 -0.69 3.64 -16.17
N ILE A 23 -1.78 4.32 -16.49
CA ILE A 23 -2.79 4.68 -15.49
C ILE A 23 -3.51 3.41 -15.02
N VAL A 24 -3.70 3.32 -13.72
CA VAL A 24 -4.38 2.22 -13.02
C VAL A 24 -5.37 2.84 -12.04
N GLU A 25 -6.55 2.25 -11.94
CA GLU A 25 -7.44 2.49 -10.80
C GLU A 25 -7.04 1.54 -9.66
N PHE A 26 -6.53 2.10 -8.58
CA PHE A 26 -6.27 1.35 -7.35
C PHE A 26 -7.49 1.39 -6.45
N ARG A 27 -7.83 0.27 -5.80
CA ARG A 27 -8.82 0.24 -4.72
C ARG A 27 -8.27 -0.48 -3.49
N GLY A 28 -8.65 0.00 -2.31
CA GLY A 28 -8.00 -0.36 -1.05
C GLY A 28 -8.55 0.41 0.14
N HIS A 29 -7.66 0.66 1.11
CA HIS A 29 -7.93 1.34 2.37
C HIS A 29 -6.93 2.47 2.59
N ASP A 30 -7.36 3.58 3.17
CA ASP A 30 -6.45 4.54 3.78
C ASP A 30 -5.61 3.83 4.85
N PHE A 31 -4.28 3.95 4.74
CA PHE A 31 -3.39 3.15 5.56
C PHE A 31 -3.38 3.60 7.02
N GLU A 32 -3.53 4.90 7.28
CA GLU A 32 -3.56 5.45 8.64
C GLU A 32 -4.83 5.02 9.36
N ALA A 33 -5.99 5.19 8.71
CA ALA A 33 -7.28 4.73 9.22
C ALA A 33 -7.30 3.21 9.42
N PHE A 34 -6.70 2.44 8.48
CA PHE A 34 -6.55 1.00 8.61
C PHE A 34 -5.76 0.61 9.86
N LEU A 35 -4.60 1.25 10.10
CA LEU A 35 -3.78 0.99 11.28
C LEU A 35 -4.52 1.36 12.57
N GLN A 36 -5.16 2.53 12.60
CA GLN A 36 -5.94 2.98 13.75
C GLN A 36 -7.09 2.01 14.08
N ALA A 37 -7.82 1.54 13.07
CA ALA A 37 -8.93 0.61 13.26
C ALA A 37 -8.49 -0.76 13.80
N ASN A 38 -7.30 -1.24 13.41
CA ASN A 38 -6.80 -2.56 13.81
C ASN A 38 -5.97 -2.54 15.10
N LEU A 39 -5.29 -1.43 15.40
CA LEU A 39 -4.40 -1.31 16.56
C LEU A 39 -5.00 -0.49 17.70
N GLY A 40 -6.11 0.23 17.46
CA GLY A 40 -6.77 1.07 18.46
C GLY A 40 -5.98 2.33 18.84
N ARG A 41 -4.91 2.65 18.11
CA ARG A 41 -4.07 3.84 18.31
C ARG A 41 -3.48 4.32 16.98
N ASN A 42 -3.08 5.59 16.93
CA ASN A 42 -2.27 6.10 15.83
C ASN A 42 -0.83 5.56 15.98
N VAL A 43 -0.21 5.22 14.86
CA VAL A 43 1.18 4.79 14.79
C VAL A 43 1.90 5.63 13.74
N SER A 44 3.06 6.13 14.11
CA SER A 44 3.96 6.94 13.30
C SER A 44 4.97 6.10 12.55
N GLN A 45 5.23 4.88 13.03
CA GLN A 45 6.22 3.97 12.47
C GLN A 45 5.72 2.53 12.39
N VAL A 46 5.91 1.92 11.22
CA VAL A 46 5.64 0.49 11.00
C VAL A 46 6.81 -0.19 10.32
N LYS A 47 6.97 -1.47 10.63
CA LYS A 47 7.76 -2.41 9.88
C LYS A 47 6.84 -3.25 9.01
N ILE A 48 7.16 -3.36 7.73
CA ILE A 48 6.41 -4.16 6.76
C ILE A 48 7.31 -5.27 6.23
N THR A 49 6.77 -6.49 6.22
CA THR A 49 7.45 -7.69 5.70
C THR A 49 6.66 -8.23 4.50
N ALA A 50 7.33 -8.44 3.39
CA ALA A 50 6.80 -9.12 2.21
C ALA A 50 6.97 -10.64 2.31
N VAL A 51 6.21 -11.39 1.51
CA VAL A 51 6.24 -12.87 1.49
C VAL A 51 7.60 -13.49 1.17
N ASP A 52 8.51 -12.75 0.53
CA ASP A 52 9.88 -13.19 0.22
C ASP A 52 10.89 -12.86 1.35
N GLY A 53 10.41 -12.26 2.45
CA GLY A 53 11.21 -11.84 3.59
C GLY A 53 11.82 -10.45 3.45
N TYR A 54 11.57 -9.72 2.35
CA TYR A 54 11.99 -8.32 2.23
C TYR A 54 11.29 -7.47 3.29
N GLN A 55 12.05 -6.55 3.90
CA GLN A 55 11.57 -5.70 4.99
C GLN A 55 11.85 -4.24 4.69
N VAL A 56 10.84 -3.40 4.96
CA VAL A 56 10.95 -1.94 4.90
C VAL A 56 10.39 -1.34 6.19
N SER A 57 10.99 -0.23 6.63
CA SER A 57 10.45 0.61 7.69
C SER A 57 9.84 1.85 7.08
N LEU A 58 8.56 2.07 7.33
CA LEU A 58 7.91 3.35 7.07
C LEU A 58 7.91 4.17 8.35
N ASN A 59 8.37 5.41 8.23
CA ASN A 59 8.37 6.41 9.29
C ASN A 59 7.52 7.61 8.85
N ASP A 60 7.11 8.44 9.81
CA ASP A 60 6.33 9.67 9.59
C ASP A 60 5.09 9.40 8.69
N ILE A 61 4.36 8.32 8.96
CA ILE A 61 3.25 7.84 8.13
C ILE A 61 2.12 8.88 8.05
N GLU A 62 1.90 9.61 9.14
CA GLU A 62 0.79 10.55 9.30
C GLU A 62 0.76 11.64 8.22
N GLY A 63 -0.40 11.80 7.57
CA GLY A 63 -0.66 12.82 6.55
C GLY A 63 0.09 12.61 5.22
N ARG A 64 0.68 11.43 4.98
CA ARG A 64 1.46 11.14 3.76
C ARG A 64 0.63 10.57 2.61
N GLY A 65 -0.64 10.23 2.84
CA GLY A 65 -1.54 9.70 1.82
C GLY A 65 -1.17 8.29 1.37
N TRP A 66 -0.87 7.41 2.33
CA TRP A 66 -0.58 6.00 2.06
C TRP A 66 -1.87 5.21 1.88
N MET A 67 -1.88 4.31 0.89
CA MET A 67 -3.01 3.45 0.60
C MET A 67 -2.59 1.99 0.58
N LEU A 68 -3.29 1.17 1.37
CA LEU A 68 -3.19 -0.28 1.34
C LEU A 68 -4.09 -0.84 0.25
N VAL A 69 -3.50 -1.11 -0.91
CA VAL A 69 -4.17 -1.56 -2.12
C VAL A 69 -4.48 -3.04 -2.05
N THR A 70 -5.72 -3.38 -2.39
CA THR A 70 -6.24 -4.76 -2.53
C THR A 70 -6.68 -5.07 -3.95
N HIS A 71 -6.89 -4.05 -4.80
CA HIS A 71 -7.39 -4.21 -6.18
C HIS A 71 -6.67 -3.29 -7.18
N GLU A 72 -6.61 -3.76 -8.42
CA GLU A 72 -6.24 -2.96 -9.61
C GLU A 72 -7.31 -3.12 -10.69
N ASP A 73 -7.80 -2.02 -11.25
CA ASP A 73 -8.79 -1.95 -12.33
C ASP A 73 -10.02 -2.86 -12.08
N GLY A 74 -10.56 -2.76 -10.86
CA GLY A 74 -11.72 -3.52 -10.41
C GLY A 74 -11.45 -5.00 -10.08
N GLN A 75 -10.23 -5.52 -10.27
CA GLN A 75 -9.87 -6.90 -9.97
C GLN A 75 -9.04 -7.01 -8.69
N PRO A 76 -9.30 -8.00 -7.81
CA PRO A 76 -8.44 -8.27 -6.66
C PRO A 76 -7.00 -8.56 -7.08
N LEU A 77 -6.05 -8.14 -6.25
CA LEU A 77 -4.64 -8.48 -6.45
C LEU A 77 -4.41 -9.97 -6.18
N GLU A 78 -3.68 -10.62 -7.07
CA GLU A 78 -3.23 -12.01 -6.98
C GLU A 78 -1.71 -12.04 -6.82
N LEU A 79 -1.14 -13.17 -6.42
CA LEU A 79 0.32 -13.33 -6.33
C LEU A 79 1.04 -12.95 -7.63
N ARG A 80 0.51 -13.38 -8.79
CA ARG A 80 1.07 -13.04 -10.12
C ARG A 80 0.99 -11.54 -10.45
N THR A 81 0.13 -10.79 -9.78
CA THR A 81 -0.01 -9.34 -9.94
C THR A 81 0.60 -8.58 -8.76
N HIS A 82 1.47 -9.22 -7.98
CA HIS A 82 2.13 -8.70 -6.76
C HIS A 82 1.15 -8.35 -5.63
N GLY A 83 0.19 -9.25 -5.39
CA GLY A 83 -0.77 -9.23 -4.29
C GLY A 83 -0.42 -10.17 -3.13
N PRO A 84 -1.32 -10.39 -2.17
CA PRO A 84 -2.70 -9.87 -2.13
C PRO A 84 -2.80 -8.41 -1.70
N LEU A 85 -1.72 -7.85 -1.14
CA LEU A 85 -1.65 -6.50 -0.61
C LEU A 85 -0.43 -5.75 -1.15
N ARG A 86 -0.61 -4.46 -1.37
CA ARG A 86 0.48 -3.53 -1.72
C ARG A 86 0.28 -2.19 -1.03
N LEU A 87 1.38 -1.54 -0.67
CA LEU A 87 1.36 -0.19 -0.15
C LEU A 87 1.86 0.78 -1.23
N ILE A 88 1.08 1.83 -1.51
CA ILE A 88 1.46 2.92 -2.43
C ILE A 88 1.19 4.28 -1.77
N GLN A 89 1.90 5.31 -2.23
CA GLN A 89 1.51 6.70 -1.97
C GLN A 89 0.54 7.16 -3.05
N THR A 90 -0.59 7.72 -2.63
CA THR A 90 -1.60 8.32 -3.52
C THR A 90 -1.18 9.71 -3.99
N ASP A 91 -0.43 10.45 -3.17
CA ASP A 91 0.24 11.69 -3.59
C ASP A 91 1.74 11.47 -3.78
N ILE A 92 2.15 11.27 -5.04
CA ILE A 92 3.55 11.12 -5.40
C ILE A 92 4.27 12.48 -5.55
N GLY A 93 3.55 13.59 -5.40
CA GLY A 93 4.05 14.96 -5.48
C GLY A 93 4.69 15.27 -6.84
N ARG A 94 5.93 15.79 -6.80
CA ARG A 94 6.72 16.10 -8.00
C ARG A 94 7.65 14.96 -8.44
N ARG A 95 7.57 13.78 -7.83
CA ARG A 95 8.43 12.65 -8.24
C ARG A 95 8.13 12.29 -9.69
N ASP A 96 9.19 12.09 -10.47
CA ASP A 96 9.04 11.62 -11.84
C ASP A 96 8.59 10.15 -11.79
N PRO A 97 7.36 9.83 -12.22
CA PRO A 97 6.87 8.46 -12.22
C PRO A 97 7.63 7.54 -13.17
N LYS A 98 8.49 8.07 -14.05
CA LYS A 98 9.39 7.27 -14.90
C LYS A 98 10.65 6.83 -14.17
N ASN A 99 11.00 7.45 -13.04
CA ASN A 99 12.14 7.09 -12.23
C ASN A 99 11.72 6.16 -11.07
N MET A 100 11.81 4.84 -11.30
CA MET A 100 11.40 3.82 -10.33
C MET A 100 12.16 3.90 -9.01
N SER A 101 13.39 4.43 -9.00
CA SER A 101 14.19 4.53 -7.77
C SER A 101 13.63 5.54 -6.76
N LEU A 102 12.62 6.32 -7.13
CA LEU A 102 11.91 7.27 -6.25
C LEU A 102 10.72 6.62 -5.50
N PHE A 103 10.51 5.32 -5.71
CA PHE A 103 9.41 4.53 -5.17
C PHE A 103 9.92 3.23 -4.52
N ASP A 104 11.14 3.28 -3.94
CA ASP A 104 11.75 2.18 -3.19
C ASP A 104 11.01 1.87 -1.87
N ASP A 105 10.18 2.80 -1.43
CA ASP A 105 9.25 2.68 -0.31
C ASP A 105 7.97 1.89 -0.64
N TRP A 106 7.69 1.62 -1.92
CA TRP A 106 6.53 0.83 -2.33
C TRP A 106 6.82 -0.65 -2.14
N ILE A 107 6.02 -1.29 -1.28
CA ILE A 107 6.15 -2.70 -0.96
C ILE A 107 4.91 -3.47 -1.40
N TRP A 108 5.13 -4.61 -2.04
CA TRP A 108 4.10 -5.50 -2.54
C TRP A 108 4.18 -6.87 -1.89
N MET A 109 3.13 -7.66 -2.09
CA MET A 109 3.00 -8.99 -1.49
C MET A 109 3.21 -8.93 0.02
N ILE A 110 2.55 -7.97 0.67
CA ILE A 110 2.69 -7.74 2.10
C ILE A 110 2.12 -8.95 2.86
N GLU A 111 2.95 -9.55 3.71
CA GLU A 111 2.57 -10.62 4.62
C GLU A 111 2.23 -10.07 6.00
N ARG A 112 3.02 -9.08 6.47
CA ARG A 112 2.93 -8.59 7.84
C ARG A 112 3.20 -7.10 7.95
N ILE A 113 2.44 -6.43 8.81
CA ILE A 113 2.62 -5.04 9.22
C ILE A 113 2.68 -5.01 10.75
N GLU A 114 3.73 -4.42 11.30
CA GLU A 114 4.00 -4.36 12.74
C GLU A 114 4.25 -2.91 13.15
N ALA A 115 3.55 -2.42 14.17
CA ALA A 115 3.89 -1.14 14.78
C ALA A 115 5.20 -1.27 15.56
N VAL A 116 6.05 -0.25 15.48
CA VAL A 116 7.39 -0.27 16.11
C VAL A 116 7.67 0.94 17.01
N ASP A 117 6.65 1.75 17.27
CA ASP A 117 6.68 2.98 18.09
C ASP A 117 5.93 2.89 19.42
#